data_AF-A0A4R0MXG2-F1
#
_entry.id   AF-A0A4R0MXG2-F1
#
_cell.length_a   1.000
_cell.length_b   1.000
_cell.length_c   1.000
_cell.angle_alpha   90.00
_cell.angle_beta   90.00
_cell.angle_gamma   90.00
#
_symmetry.space_group_name_H-M   'P 1'
#
loop_
_entity.id
_entity.type
_entity.pdbx_description
1 polymer ?
#
loop_
_entity_poly.entity_id
_entity_poly.type
_entity_poly.pdbx_seq_one_letter_code
_entity_poly.pdbx_strand_id
1 'polypeptide(L)'
;MGKAFDKIPPNVLEAVCRAIGNISEGLSGTDINKYLNDCKIDNPTPDITKWKRLVNALDQKQFYAKNSNDILKFIQTAIHPARFVIYGDNYFSSIVASINEPLSFIGLEYGIDGVFRNKTASKTISDAQTRANTLMHKLEQRNVHTDIFKYCKPELLMDNYFHAVFETTKGVADRLRYLSDLKIDGAALVSEAFSSKEPILIINNFTDETDISEHKGFSNLLIGFFGMFRNTTAHVPKTNWIMTEQDALEIMTIASLCHRKLDKAHKIR
;
A
#
# COMPACT_ATOMS: atom_id res chain seq x y z
N MET A 1 3.00 17.76 -35.01
CA MET A 1 3.28 16.31 -35.03
C MET A 1 3.59 15.89 -33.61
N GLY A 2 2.76 15.06 -32.99
CA GLY A 2 3.00 14.58 -31.62
C GLY A 2 4.21 13.65 -31.56
N LYS A 3 4.84 13.55 -30.39
CA LYS A 3 5.91 12.59 -30.10
C LYS A 3 5.43 11.17 -30.44
N ALA A 4 6.20 10.44 -31.23
CA ALA A 4 5.94 9.03 -31.50
C ALA A 4 6.61 8.18 -30.41
N PHE A 5 5.85 7.25 -29.81
CA PHE A 5 6.35 6.29 -28.83
C PHE A 5 6.52 4.93 -29.49
N ASP A 6 7.60 4.24 -29.14
CA ASP A 6 7.89 2.90 -29.65
C ASP A 6 6.78 1.91 -29.28
N LYS A 7 6.70 0.80 -30.01
CA LYS A 7 5.76 -0.27 -29.72
C LYS A 7 5.98 -0.81 -28.31
N ILE A 8 4.89 -1.00 -27.57
CA ILE A 8 4.88 -1.70 -26.29
C ILE A 8 5.04 -3.20 -26.58
N PRO A 9 6.06 -3.88 -26.01
CA PRO A 9 6.24 -5.31 -26.15
C PRO A 9 5.02 -6.12 -25.66
N PRO A 10 4.70 -7.27 -26.26
CA PRO A 10 3.47 -8.02 -25.94
C PRO A 10 3.30 -8.37 -24.46
N ASN A 11 4.39 -8.76 -23.77
CA ASN A 11 4.37 -9.08 -22.35
C ASN A 11 4.03 -7.86 -21.47
N VAL A 12 4.54 -6.68 -21.82
CA VAL A 12 4.23 -5.43 -21.10
C VAL A 12 2.80 -5.00 -21.39
N LEU A 13 2.36 -5.10 -22.66
CA LEU A 13 1.00 -4.76 -23.06
C LEU A 13 -0.03 -5.63 -22.32
N GLU A 14 0.21 -6.93 -22.23
CA GLU A 14 -0.67 -7.85 -21.48
C GLU A 14 -0.76 -7.46 -20.00
N ALA A 15 0.38 -7.20 -19.36
CA ALA A 15 0.43 -6.81 -17.95
C ALA A 15 -0.33 -5.49 -17.69
N VAL A 16 -0.15 -4.48 -18.55
CA VAL A 16 -0.91 -3.22 -18.49
C VAL A 16 -2.41 -3.50 -18.66
N CYS A 17 -2.80 -4.31 -19.66
CA CYS A 17 -4.21 -4.62 -19.90
C CYS A 17 -4.85 -5.40 -18.74
N ARG A 18 -4.09 -6.25 -18.04
CA ARG A 18 -4.55 -6.94 -16.82
C ARG A 18 -4.78 -5.96 -15.69
N ALA A 19 -3.86 -5.04 -15.44
CA ALA A 19 -4.02 -3.99 -14.43
C ALA A 19 -5.30 -3.17 -14.71
N ILE A 20 -5.49 -2.72 -15.95
CA ILE A 20 -6.68 -1.95 -16.37
C ILE A 20 -7.96 -2.80 -16.27
N GLY A 21 -7.90 -4.06 -16.71
CA GLY A 21 -9.05 -4.95 -16.70
C GLY A 21 -9.54 -5.33 -15.30
N ASN A 22 -8.67 -5.22 -14.28
CA ASN A 22 -8.98 -5.49 -12.88
C ASN A 22 -9.53 -4.28 -12.13
N ILE A 23 -9.62 -3.10 -12.76
CA ILE A 23 -10.27 -1.93 -12.17
C ILE A 23 -11.75 -2.26 -11.95
N SER A 24 -12.14 -2.36 -10.68
CA SER A 24 -13.50 -2.70 -10.25
C SER A 24 -14.45 -1.51 -10.33
N GLU A 25 -14.00 -0.34 -9.89
CA GLU A 25 -14.78 0.89 -9.82
C GLU A 25 -14.31 1.89 -10.87
N GLY A 26 -15.25 2.53 -11.57
CA GLY A 26 -14.91 3.53 -12.58
C GLY A 26 -14.38 2.97 -13.91
N LEU A 27 -14.36 1.64 -14.12
CA LEU A 27 -14.09 1.07 -15.45
C LEU A 27 -14.82 -0.27 -15.69
N SER A 28 -16.10 -0.18 -16.05
CA SER A 28 -16.93 -1.34 -16.42
C SER A 28 -16.59 -1.89 -17.81
N GLY A 29 -17.16 -3.05 -18.17
CA GLY A 29 -17.03 -3.59 -19.53
C GLY A 29 -17.67 -2.70 -20.60
N THR A 30 -18.73 -1.97 -20.24
CA THR A 30 -19.40 -0.99 -21.11
C THR A 30 -18.52 0.25 -21.29
N ASP A 31 -17.84 0.69 -20.22
CA ASP A 31 -16.90 1.80 -20.28
C ASP A 31 -15.72 1.51 -21.20
N ILE A 32 -15.18 0.28 -21.17
CA ILE A 32 -14.10 -0.14 -22.07
C ILE A 32 -14.52 0.04 -23.54
N ASN A 33 -15.73 -0.37 -23.91
CA ASN A 33 -16.24 -0.17 -25.27
C ASN A 33 -16.30 1.30 -25.65
N LYS A 34 -16.84 2.13 -24.76
CA LYS A 34 -16.92 3.57 -24.96
C LYS A 34 -15.54 4.18 -25.21
N TYR A 35 -14.54 3.85 -24.39
CA TYR A 35 -13.21 4.48 -24.51
C TYR A 35 -12.38 3.95 -25.67
N LEU A 36 -12.56 2.68 -26.06
CA LEU A 36 -12.01 2.16 -27.30
C LEU A 36 -12.57 2.95 -28.49
N ASN A 37 -13.89 3.18 -28.52
CA ASN A 37 -14.55 3.99 -29.56
C ASN A 37 -14.08 5.45 -29.56
N ASP A 38 -13.98 6.10 -28.39
CA ASP A 38 -13.47 7.48 -28.26
C ASP A 38 -12.04 7.62 -28.81
N CYS A 39 -11.25 6.53 -28.73
CA CYS A 39 -9.90 6.45 -29.28
C CYS A 39 -9.82 5.93 -30.71
N LYS A 40 -10.96 5.62 -31.36
CA LYS A 40 -11.02 5.01 -32.70
C LYS A 40 -10.25 3.69 -32.77
N ILE A 41 -10.42 2.85 -31.75
CA ILE A 41 -9.85 1.51 -31.65
C ILE A 41 -11.01 0.50 -31.73
N ASP A 42 -10.92 -0.44 -32.67
CA ASP A 42 -11.94 -1.47 -32.83
C ASP A 42 -11.89 -2.47 -31.66
N ASN A 43 -13.06 -3.02 -31.30
CA ASN A 43 -13.15 -4.09 -30.32
C ASN A 43 -13.51 -5.42 -31.01
N PRO A 44 -12.51 -6.18 -31.49
CA PRO A 44 -12.76 -7.39 -32.30
C PRO A 44 -13.33 -8.55 -31.49
N THR A 45 -13.23 -8.50 -30.16
CA THR A 45 -13.64 -9.60 -29.27
C THR A 45 -14.41 -9.04 -28.07
N PRO A 46 -15.65 -8.58 -28.21
CA PRO A 46 -16.39 -7.95 -27.11
C PRO A 46 -16.82 -8.92 -26.00
N ASP A 47 -16.89 -10.22 -26.29
CA ASP A 47 -17.52 -11.21 -25.39
C ASP A 47 -16.54 -11.97 -24.47
N ILE A 48 -15.26 -11.59 -24.46
CA ILE A 48 -14.23 -12.22 -23.60
C ILE A 48 -13.92 -11.38 -22.36
N THR A 49 -13.06 -11.88 -21.46
CA THR A 49 -12.67 -11.17 -20.23
C THR A 49 -12.05 -9.80 -20.54
N LYS A 50 -12.42 -8.74 -19.79
CA LYS A 50 -12.00 -7.34 -19.99
C LYS A 50 -10.55 -7.18 -20.47
N TRP A 51 -9.58 -7.74 -19.74
CA TRP A 51 -8.16 -7.60 -20.07
C TRP A 51 -7.79 -8.22 -21.44
N LYS A 52 -8.35 -9.37 -21.80
CA LYS A 52 -8.11 -9.99 -23.12
C LYS A 52 -8.70 -9.15 -24.25
N ARG A 53 -9.87 -8.54 -24.03
CA ARG A 53 -10.50 -7.61 -24.99
C ARG A 53 -9.56 -6.44 -25.30
N LEU A 54 -8.98 -5.87 -24.24
CA LEU A 54 -8.02 -4.78 -24.34
C LEU A 54 -6.76 -5.22 -25.08
N VAL A 55 -6.17 -6.37 -24.74
CA VAL A 55 -4.98 -6.89 -25.45
C VAL A 55 -5.25 -7.00 -26.94
N ASN A 56 -6.34 -7.66 -27.34
CA ASN A 56 -6.66 -7.87 -28.75
C ASN A 56 -6.88 -6.55 -29.51
N ALA A 57 -7.64 -5.63 -28.92
CA ALA A 57 -7.94 -4.33 -29.52
C ALA A 57 -6.67 -3.46 -29.68
N LEU A 58 -5.88 -3.37 -28.60
CA LEU A 58 -4.71 -2.50 -28.53
C LEU A 58 -3.52 -3.03 -29.33
N ASP A 59 -3.28 -4.35 -29.31
CA ASP A 59 -2.22 -4.98 -30.10
C ASP A 59 -2.48 -4.85 -31.60
N GLN A 60 -3.73 -5.09 -32.04
CA GLN A 60 -4.14 -4.88 -33.43
C GLN A 60 -3.92 -3.43 -33.87
N LYS A 61 -4.31 -2.46 -33.04
CA LYS A 61 -4.11 -1.04 -33.34
C LYS A 61 -2.63 -0.68 -33.48
N GLN A 62 -1.80 -1.12 -32.54
CA GLN A 62 -0.36 -0.90 -32.55
C GLN A 62 0.34 -1.59 -33.73
N PHE A 63 -0.14 -2.77 -34.13
CA PHE A 63 0.37 -3.49 -35.29
C PHE A 63 0.27 -2.64 -36.56
N TYR A 64 -0.91 -2.04 -36.82
CA TYR A 64 -1.14 -1.18 -37.98
C TYR A 64 -0.46 0.19 -37.86
N ALA A 65 -0.54 0.84 -36.70
CA ALA A 65 0.02 2.18 -36.48
C ALA A 65 1.56 2.19 -36.43
N LYS A 66 2.18 1.03 -36.19
CA LYS A 66 3.62 0.85 -35.96
C LYS A 66 4.20 1.65 -34.78
N ASN A 67 3.35 2.14 -33.88
CA ASN A 67 3.70 2.89 -32.68
C ASN A 67 2.66 2.63 -31.57
N SER A 68 2.91 3.10 -30.35
CA SER A 68 2.00 2.91 -29.20
C SER A 68 1.13 4.12 -28.86
N ASN A 69 1.10 5.16 -29.69
CA ASN A 69 0.43 6.42 -29.36
C ASN A 69 -1.07 6.25 -29.09
N ASP A 70 -1.76 5.41 -29.87
CA ASP A 70 -3.18 5.12 -29.66
C ASP A 70 -3.42 4.37 -28.34
N ILE A 71 -2.48 3.52 -27.92
CA ILE A 71 -2.54 2.83 -26.63
C ILE A 71 -2.41 3.83 -25.49
N LEU A 72 -1.40 4.71 -25.55
CA LEU A 72 -1.22 5.74 -24.53
C LEU A 72 -2.42 6.69 -24.47
N LYS A 73 -2.97 7.08 -25.62
CA LYS A 73 -4.19 7.88 -25.68
C LYS A 73 -5.38 7.15 -25.04
N PHE A 74 -5.52 5.86 -25.29
CA PHE A 74 -6.55 5.04 -24.64
C PHE A 74 -6.38 5.05 -23.11
N ILE A 75 -5.17 4.82 -22.60
CA ILE A 75 -4.89 4.86 -21.15
C ILE A 75 -5.21 6.24 -20.57
N GLN A 76 -4.79 7.33 -21.24
CA GLN A 76 -5.13 8.70 -20.80
C GLN A 76 -6.63 8.95 -20.76
N THR A 77 -7.38 8.41 -21.71
CA THR A 77 -8.84 8.59 -21.80
C THR A 77 -9.55 7.75 -20.74
N ALA A 78 -9.20 6.47 -20.64
CA ALA A 78 -9.81 5.52 -19.74
C ALA A 78 -9.42 5.75 -18.28
N ILE A 79 -8.23 6.30 -17.99
CA ILE A 79 -7.70 6.50 -16.63
C ILE A 79 -7.58 7.99 -16.29
N HIS A 80 -8.35 8.86 -16.96
CA HIS A 80 -8.29 10.30 -16.70
C HIS A 80 -8.66 10.65 -15.24
N PRO A 81 -7.87 11.48 -14.52
CA PRO A 81 -8.09 11.77 -13.09
C PRO A 81 -9.51 12.25 -12.76
N ALA A 82 -10.09 13.11 -13.62
CA ALA A 82 -11.45 13.61 -13.47
C ALA A 82 -12.54 12.52 -13.34
N ARG A 83 -12.29 11.31 -13.85
CA ARG A 83 -13.21 10.16 -13.75
C ARG A 83 -13.19 9.51 -12.37
N PHE A 84 -12.11 9.70 -11.63
CA PHE A 84 -11.87 9.02 -10.37
C PHE A 84 -12.05 9.92 -9.13
N VAL A 85 -12.39 11.19 -9.33
CA VAL A 85 -12.65 12.17 -8.24
C VAL A 85 -13.66 11.62 -7.22
N ILE A 86 -14.71 10.93 -7.68
CA ILE A 86 -15.76 10.38 -6.80
C ILE A 86 -15.30 9.16 -5.98
N TYR A 87 -14.21 8.50 -6.37
CA TYR A 87 -13.68 7.32 -5.69
C TYR A 87 -12.51 7.67 -4.74
N GLY A 88 -12.01 8.91 -4.80
CA GLY A 88 -10.97 9.45 -3.93
C GLY A 88 -9.54 9.21 -4.42
N ASP A 89 -8.63 10.08 -3.99
CA ASP A 89 -7.25 10.14 -4.45
C ASP A 89 -6.46 8.86 -4.19
N ASN A 90 -6.73 8.15 -3.10
CA ASN A 90 -6.07 6.90 -2.76
C ASN A 90 -6.41 5.78 -3.77
N TYR A 91 -7.68 5.68 -4.18
CA TYR A 91 -8.10 4.69 -5.17
C TYR A 91 -7.50 4.97 -6.53
N PHE A 92 -7.48 6.25 -6.93
CA PHE A 92 -6.83 6.63 -8.18
C PHE A 92 -5.32 6.35 -8.16
N SER A 93 -4.66 6.66 -7.05
CA SER A 93 -3.22 6.42 -6.88
C SER A 93 -2.85 4.94 -6.99
N SER A 94 -3.66 4.04 -6.44
CA SER A 94 -3.41 2.59 -6.55
C SER A 94 -3.59 2.06 -7.98
N ILE A 95 -4.55 2.61 -8.74
CA ILE A 95 -4.69 2.32 -10.18
C ILE A 95 -3.43 2.77 -10.92
N VAL A 96 -3.00 4.03 -10.70
CA VAL A 96 -1.80 4.58 -11.34
C VAL A 96 -0.56 3.76 -10.99
N ALA A 97 -0.43 3.29 -9.75
CA ALA A 97 0.66 2.40 -9.33
C ALA A 97 0.62 1.06 -10.10
N SER A 98 -0.55 0.43 -10.19
CA SER A 98 -0.72 -0.88 -10.85
C SER A 98 -0.38 -0.87 -12.35
N ILE A 99 -0.64 0.23 -13.05
CA ILE A 99 -0.28 0.38 -14.47
C ILE A 99 1.19 0.79 -14.64
N ASN A 100 1.78 1.51 -13.68
CA ASN A 100 3.16 1.96 -13.76
C ASN A 100 4.17 0.82 -13.52
N GLU A 101 3.81 -0.21 -12.76
CA GLU A 101 4.65 -1.40 -12.56
C GLU A 101 5.10 -2.01 -13.91
N PRO A 102 4.19 -2.41 -14.83
CA PRO A 102 4.59 -2.90 -16.14
C PRO A 102 5.17 -1.82 -17.07
N LEU A 103 4.65 -0.58 -17.06
CA LEU A 103 5.18 0.51 -17.90
C LEU A 103 6.64 0.87 -17.57
N SER A 104 7.06 0.64 -16.33
CA SER A 104 8.43 0.92 -15.90
C SER A 104 9.48 0.13 -16.69
N PHE A 105 9.15 -1.07 -17.19
CA PHE A 105 10.06 -1.89 -18.00
C PHE A 105 10.35 -1.29 -19.39
N ILE A 106 9.50 -0.39 -19.87
CA ILE A 106 9.68 0.32 -21.13
C ILE A 106 10.05 1.80 -20.94
N GLY A 107 10.38 2.19 -19.71
CA GLY A 107 10.78 3.56 -19.39
C GLY A 107 9.65 4.57 -19.56
N LEU A 108 8.40 4.16 -19.31
CA LEU A 108 7.24 5.04 -19.27
C LEU A 108 6.64 5.12 -17.86
N GLU A 109 6.13 6.29 -17.52
CA GLU A 109 5.39 6.55 -16.28
C GLU A 109 4.14 7.37 -16.60
N TYR A 110 2.99 6.90 -16.10
CA TYR A 110 1.74 7.63 -16.08
C TYR A 110 1.63 8.43 -14.79
N GLY A 111 1.47 9.74 -14.88
CA GLY A 111 1.34 10.61 -13.72
C GLY A 111 -0.07 10.65 -13.15
N ILE A 112 -0.17 11.08 -11.88
CA ILE A 112 -1.44 11.42 -11.23
C ILE A 112 -2.18 12.59 -11.91
N ASP A 113 -1.49 13.36 -12.75
CA ASP A 113 -2.06 14.40 -13.60
C ASP A 113 -2.61 13.86 -14.94
N GLY A 114 -2.52 12.54 -15.16
CA GLY A 114 -2.99 11.88 -16.37
C GLY A 114 -2.05 11.99 -17.57
N VAL A 115 -0.78 12.36 -17.34
CA VAL A 115 0.20 12.63 -18.39
C VAL A 115 1.33 11.59 -18.37
N PHE A 116 1.71 11.10 -19.54
CA PHE A 116 2.86 10.19 -19.70
C PHE A 116 4.19 10.94 -19.73
N ARG A 117 5.19 10.37 -19.06
CA ARG A 117 6.58 10.86 -19.03
C ARG A 117 7.56 9.72 -19.34
N ASN A 118 8.70 10.06 -19.92
CA ASN A 118 9.81 9.12 -20.06
C ASN A 118 10.55 9.02 -18.73
N LYS A 119 10.97 7.81 -18.38
CA LYS A 119 11.76 7.50 -17.18
C LYS A 119 12.78 6.42 -17.49
N THR A 120 13.77 6.23 -16.61
CA THR A 120 14.75 5.15 -16.75
C THR A 120 14.06 3.80 -16.67
N ALA A 121 14.25 2.93 -17.66
CA ALA A 121 13.62 1.61 -17.69
C ALA A 121 14.07 0.73 -16.49
N SER A 122 13.15 -0.07 -15.96
CA SER A 122 13.41 -1.09 -14.93
C SER A 122 14.06 -2.30 -15.59
N LYS A 123 15.11 -2.88 -14.98
CA LYS A 123 15.73 -4.11 -15.47
C LYS A 123 15.23 -5.35 -14.72
N THR A 124 14.74 -5.18 -13.50
CA THR A 124 14.25 -6.27 -12.65
C THR A 124 12.84 -5.99 -12.11
N ILE A 125 12.15 -7.05 -11.67
CA ILE A 125 10.86 -6.96 -10.99
C ILE A 125 10.98 -6.13 -9.70
N SER A 126 12.09 -6.30 -8.96
CA SER A 126 12.38 -5.51 -7.77
C SER A 126 12.52 -4.02 -8.10
N ASP A 127 13.13 -3.65 -9.24
CA ASP A 127 13.19 -2.24 -9.68
C ASP A 127 11.80 -1.68 -10.01
N ALA A 128 10.90 -2.49 -10.61
CA ALA A 128 9.54 -2.09 -10.96
C ALA A 128 8.64 -1.92 -9.72
N GLN A 129 8.72 -2.85 -8.77
CA GLN A 129 7.97 -2.81 -7.50
C GLN A 129 8.48 -1.74 -6.52
N THR A 130 9.78 -1.46 -6.52
CA THR A 130 10.39 -0.35 -5.77
C THR A 130 9.91 1.02 -6.28
N ARG A 131 9.53 1.12 -7.56
CA ARG A 131 9.12 2.38 -8.21
C ARG A 131 7.63 2.70 -8.09
N ALA A 132 6.79 1.70 -7.83
CA ALA A 132 5.46 1.95 -7.28
C ALA A 132 5.68 2.34 -5.82
N ASN A 133 5.47 3.62 -5.48
CA ASN A 133 5.68 4.20 -4.14
C ASN A 133 4.73 3.59 -3.09
N THR A 134 4.85 2.31 -2.82
CA THR A 134 4.02 1.58 -1.86
C THR A 134 4.46 1.92 -0.44
N LEU A 135 3.50 1.93 0.47
CA LEU A 135 3.74 2.05 1.91
C LEU A 135 4.80 1.04 2.37
N MET A 136 4.78 -0.18 1.82
CA MET A 136 5.76 -1.23 2.08
C MET A 136 7.20 -0.79 1.80
N HIS A 137 7.47 -0.24 0.61
CA HIS A 137 8.83 0.17 0.24
C HIS A 137 9.33 1.32 1.13
N LYS A 138 8.46 2.28 1.44
CA LYS A 138 8.77 3.40 2.34
C LYS A 138 9.08 2.95 3.77
N LEU A 139 8.48 1.85 4.22
CA LEU A 139 8.77 1.20 5.51
C LEU A 139 10.10 0.43 5.46
N GLU A 140 10.38 -0.29 4.38
CA GLU A 140 11.66 -0.97 4.16
C GLU A 140 12.83 0.03 4.18
N GLN A 141 12.69 1.17 3.49
CA GLN A 141 13.69 2.24 3.48
C GLN A 141 13.92 2.84 4.88
N ARG A 142 12.89 2.90 5.72
CA ARG A 142 13.00 3.33 7.12
C ARG A 142 13.59 2.26 8.04
N ASN A 143 13.91 1.08 7.50
CA ASN A 143 14.39 -0.07 8.27
C ASN A 143 13.44 -0.38 9.45
N VAL A 144 12.13 -0.46 9.20
CA VAL A 144 11.19 -0.81 10.26
C VAL A 144 11.38 -2.26 10.72
N HIS A 145 10.98 -2.56 11.95
CA HIS A 145 11.09 -3.88 12.54
C HIS A 145 10.34 -4.94 11.70
N THR A 146 10.92 -6.13 11.55
CA THR A 146 10.42 -7.20 10.68
C THR A 146 9.00 -7.68 11.04
N ASP A 147 8.66 -7.68 12.33
CA ASP A 147 7.29 -8.00 12.80
C ASP A 147 6.21 -7.11 12.17
N ILE A 148 6.53 -5.88 11.75
CA ILE A 148 5.57 -5.02 11.05
C ILE A 148 5.06 -5.77 9.80
N PHE A 149 5.97 -6.26 8.97
CA PHE A 149 5.61 -6.99 7.75
C PHE A 149 4.96 -8.35 8.01
N LYS A 150 5.06 -8.91 9.22
CA LYS A 150 4.42 -10.18 9.57
C LYS A 150 2.90 -10.02 9.69
N TYR A 151 2.44 -8.92 10.26
CA TYR A 151 1.02 -8.73 10.61
C TYR A 151 0.19 -7.99 9.56
N CYS A 152 0.81 -7.18 8.70
CA CYS A 152 0.06 -6.32 7.77
C CYS A 152 0.44 -6.49 6.28
N LYS A 153 1.07 -7.61 5.89
CA LYS A 153 1.54 -7.81 4.51
C LYS A 153 0.44 -7.67 3.46
N PRO A 154 -0.76 -8.27 3.63
CA PRO A 154 -1.86 -8.08 2.67
C PRO A 154 -2.31 -6.63 2.56
N GLU A 155 -2.40 -5.91 3.68
CA GLU A 155 -2.90 -4.53 3.76
C GLU A 155 -1.89 -3.52 3.18
N LEU A 156 -0.60 -3.76 3.39
CA LEU A 156 0.50 -2.98 2.83
C LEU A 156 0.57 -3.06 1.30
N LEU A 157 0.12 -4.17 0.71
CA LEU A 157 0.07 -4.37 -0.74
C LEU A 157 -1.17 -3.74 -1.38
N MET A 158 -2.20 -3.43 -0.58
CA MET A 158 -3.47 -2.87 -1.01
C MET A 158 -3.63 -1.37 -0.68
N ASP A 159 -2.58 -0.72 -0.16
CA ASP A 159 -2.60 0.66 0.36
C ASP A 159 -3.78 0.94 1.31
N ASN A 160 -4.18 -0.09 2.08
CA ASN A 160 -5.26 0.05 3.05
C ASN A 160 -4.68 0.53 4.39
N TYR A 161 -4.35 1.82 4.45
CA TYR A 161 -3.63 2.43 5.58
C TYR A 161 -4.32 2.20 6.94
N PHE A 162 -5.65 2.33 6.97
CA PHE A 162 -6.44 2.04 8.17
C PHE A 162 -6.23 0.61 8.66
N HIS A 163 -6.41 -0.37 7.78
CA HIS A 163 -6.26 -1.77 8.17
C HIS A 163 -4.79 -2.14 8.44
N ALA A 164 -3.84 -1.59 7.70
CA ALA A 164 -2.41 -1.80 7.93
C ALA A 164 -1.98 -1.34 9.34
N VAL A 165 -2.40 -0.14 9.76
CA VAL A 165 -2.14 0.36 11.11
C VAL A 165 -2.85 -0.48 12.16
N PHE A 166 -4.12 -0.84 11.93
CA PHE A 166 -4.90 -1.63 12.87
C PHE A 166 -4.30 -3.02 13.13
N GLU A 167 -3.92 -3.74 12.08
CA GLU A 167 -3.25 -5.04 12.20
C GLU A 167 -1.84 -4.91 12.79
N THR A 168 -1.12 -3.82 12.48
CA THR A 168 0.16 -3.51 13.12
C THR A 168 -0.01 -3.34 14.64
N THR A 169 -1.01 -2.58 15.08
CA THR A 169 -1.30 -2.38 16.51
C THR A 169 -1.64 -3.70 17.20
N LYS A 170 -2.43 -4.57 16.56
CA LYS A 170 -2.70 -5.92 17.06
C LYS A 170 -1.44 -6.77 17.16
N GLY A 171 -0.54 -6.68 16.18
CA GLY A 171 0.74 -7.40 16.18
C GLY A 171 1.60 -7.06 17.39
N VAL A 172 1.64 -5.79 17.81
CA VAL A 172 2.35 -5.37 19.03
C VAL A 172 1.69 -5.97 20.28
N ALA A 173 0.35 -5.93 20.38
CA ALA A 173 -0.39 -6.50 21.50
C ALA A 173 -0.21 -8.04 21.58
N ASP A 174 -0.25 -8.72 20.44
CA ASP A 174 -0.08 -10.16 20.37
C ASP A 174 1.32 -10.59 20.81
N ARG A 175 2.34 -9.85 20.35
CA ARG A 175 3.72 -10.07 20.79
C ARG A 175 3.90 -9.82 22.29
N LEU A 176 3.26 -8.79 22.84
CA LEU A 176 3.31 -8.51 24.27
C LEU A 176 2.66 -9.64 25.09
N ARG A 177 1.52 -10.18 24.64
CA ARG A 177 0.91 -11.37 25.24
C ARG A 177 1.83 -12.58 25.19
N TYR A 178 2.45 -12.83 24.04
CA TYR A 178 3.41 -13.93 23.87
C TYR A 178 4.59 -13.83 24.84
N LEU A 179 5.13 -12.63 25.07
CA LEU A 179 6.26 -12.44 25.99
C LEU A 179 5.86 -12.53 27.47
N SER A 180 4.68 -12.05 27.82
CA SER A 180 4.21 -11.96 29.22
C SER A 180 3.37 -13.15 29.70
N ASP A 181 2.94 -14.02 28.79
CA ASP A 181 1.93 -15.08 29.02
C ASP A 181 0.55 -14.58 29.50
N LEU A 182 0.29 -13.28 29.35
CA LEU A 182 -0.99 -12.68 29.68
C LEU A 182 -2.03 -12.90 28.57
N LYS A 183 -3.29 -13.07 28.96
CA LYS A 183 -4.44 -13.22 28.03
C LYS A 183 -5.34 -11.98 27.96
N ILE A 184 -5.00 -10.94 28.71
CA ILE A 184 -5.71 -9.66 28.73
C ILE A 184 -5.25 -8.77 27.56
N ASP A 185 -5.87 -7.60 27.40
CA ASP A 185 -5.65 -6.73 26.24
C ASP A 185 -5.77 -5.24 26.61
N GLY A 186 -5.31 -4.36 25.71
CA GLY A 186 -5.34 -2.91 25.88
C GLY A 186 -4.43 -2.40 26.98
N ALA A 187 -4.84 -1.32 27.65
CA ALA A 187 -4.06 -0.70 28.71
C ALA A 187 -3.79 -1.64 29.91
N ALA A 188 -4.73 -2.54 30.20
CA ALA A 188 -4.59 -3.52 31.27
C ALA A 188 -3.41 -4.47 31.00
N LEU A 189 -3.27 -4.97 29.76
CA LEU A 189 -2.14 -5.81 29.35
C LEU A 189 -0.80 -5.13 29.60
N VAL A 190 -0.69 -3.84 29.24
CA VAL A 190 0.55 -3.08 29.40
C VAL A 190 0.84 -2.80 30.87
N SER A 191 -0.17 -2.41 31.63
CA SER A 191 -0.03 -2.09 33.06
C SER A 191 0.37 -3.29 33.90
N GLU A 192 -0.12 -4.48 33.56
CA GLU A 192 0.25 -5.72 34.25
C GLU A 192 1.64 -6.22 33.79
N ALA A 193 1.92 -6.20 32.49
CA ALA A 193 3.22 -6.63 31.97
C ALA A 193 4.38 -5.77 32.47
N PHE A 194 4.21 -4.45 32.54
CA PHE A 194 5.24 -3.45 32.85
C PHE A 194 4.92 -2.64 34.12
N SER A 195 4.35 -3.30 35.14
CA SER A 195 4.05 -2.68 36.43
C SER A 195 5.30 -2.08 37.09
N SER A 196 5.19 -0.88 37.67
CA SER A 196 6.33 -0.22 38.34
C SER A 196 6.75 -0.88 39.65
N LYS A 197 5.89 -1.72 40.26
CA LYS A 197 6.20 -2.42 41.52
C LYS A 197 6.56 -3.88 41.27
N GLU A 198 5.81 -4.53 40.40
CA GLU A 198 5.90 -5.97 40.16
C GLU A 198 5.79 -6.27 38.65
N PRO A 199 6.81 -5.92 37.85
CA PRO A 199 6.77 -6.18 36.41
C PRO A 199 6.89 -7.69 36.11
N ILE A 200 6.23 -8.12 35.04
CA ILE A 200 6.43 -9.46 34.46
C ILE A 200 7.59 -9.40 33.45
N LEU A 201 7.63 -8.32 32.67
CA LEU A 201 8.65 -8.03 31.68
C LEU A 201 9.45 -6.79 32.10
N ILE A 202 10.75 -6.81 31.88
CA ILE A 202 11.62 -5.62 31.96
C ILE A 202 12.29 -5.37 30.61
N ILE A 203 12.43 -4.10 30.21
CA ILE A 203 12.99 -3.71 28.89
C ILE A 203 14.46 -3.23 28.96
N ASN A 204 14.99 -3.17 30.18
CA ASN A 204 16.34 -2.73 30.55
C ASN A 204 16.71 -3.44 31.87
N ASN A 205 17.80 -3.02 32.53
CA ASN A 205 18.28 -3.69 33.75
C ASN A 205 17.34 -3.48 34.95
N PHE A 206 16.48 -2.46 34.92
CA PHE A 206 15.53 -2.13 35.98
C PHE A 206 16.20 -1.93 37.36
N THR A 207 17.39 -1.32 37.36
CA THR A 207 18.23 -1.20 38.57
C THR A 207 18.26 0.19 39.17
N ASP A 208 18.46 1.22 38.34
CA ASP A 208 18.57 2.61 38.78
C ASP A 208 17.32 3.43 38.44
N GLU A 209 17.27 4.67 38.91
CA GLU A 209 16.14 5.57 38.65
C GLU A 209 15.95 5.86 37.15
N THR A 210 17.03 5.81 36.36
CA THR A 210 16.98 6.05 34.91
C THR A 210 16.30 4.87 34.22
N ASP A 211 16.71 3.63 34.55
CA ASP A 211 16.09 2.41 34.06
C ASP A 211 14.60 2.37 34.39
N ILE A 212 14.24 2.67 35.64
CA ILE A 212 12.85 2.65 36.11
C ILE A 212 12.02 3.72 35.38
N SER A 213 12.59 4.91 35.17
CA SER A 213 11.93 6.00 34.46
C SER A 213 11.70 5.65 32.97
N GLU A 214 12.71 5.10 32.29
CA GLU A 214 12.59 4.64 30.90
C GLU A 214 11.54 3.53 30.78
N HIS A 215 11.56 2.56 31.70
CA HIS A 215 10.60 1.47 31.75
C HIS A 215 9.16 1.98 31.88
N LYS A 216 8.93 2.91 32.80
CA LYS A 216 7.63 3.56 32.99
C LYS A 216 7.23 4.39 31.78
N GLY A 217 8.17 5.10 31.16
CA GLY A 217 7.96 5.86 29.94
C GLY A 217 7.50 4.97 28.78
N PHE A 218 8.12 3.82 28.61
CA PHE A 218 7.73 2.85 27.58
C PHE A 218 6.34 2.27 27.83
N SER A 219 6.01 1.93 29.08
CA SER A 219 4.67 1.49 29.48
C SER A 219 3.60 2.54 29.12
N ASN A 220 3.84 3.81 29.46
CA ASN A 220 2.93 4.91 29.11
C ASN A 220 2.77 5.09 27.59
N LEU A 221 3.87 4.98 26.84
CA LEU A 221 3.83 5.05 25.37
C LEU A 221 2.94 3.95 24.79
N LEU A 222 3.08 2.70 25.25
CA LEU A 222 2.25 1.59 24.79
C LEU A 222 0.77 1.77 25.15
N ILE A 223 0.46 2.28 26.35
CA ILE A 223 -0.91 2.61 26.75
C ILE A 223 -1.51 3.65 25.80
N GLY A 224 -0.77 4.73 25.50
CA GLY A 224 -1.19 5.76 24.56
C GLY A 224 -1.38 5.22 23.13
N PHE A 225 -0.42 4.41 22.66
CA PHE A 225 -0.46 3.78 21.34
C PHE A 225 -1.67 2.87 21.18
N PHE A 226 -1.95 1.99 22.15
CA PHE A 226 -3.14 1.15 22.13
C PHE A 226 -4.44 1.96 22.30
N GLY A 227 -4.44 2.98 23.15
CA GLY A 227 -5.60 3.86 23.32
C GLY A 227 -6.00 4.58 22.03
N MET A 228 -5.01 5.02 21.24
CA MET A 228 -5.23 5.78 20.03
C MET A 228 -5.65 4.92 18.82
N PHE A 229 -5.07 3.73 18.65
CA PHE A 229 -5.20 2.98 17.38
C PHE A 229 -5.97 1.66 17.48
N ARG A 230 -6.21 1.13 18.69
CA ARG A 230 -6.84 -0.20 18.86
C ARG A 230 -8.35 -0.20 18.68
N ASN A 231 -9.05 0.93 18.88
CA ASN A 231 -10.53 0.91 18.93
C ASN A 231 -11.19 2.16 18.34
N THR A 232 -10.71 2.61 17.18
CA THR A 232 -11.24 3.82 16.51
C THR A 232 -12.61 3.62 15.86
N THR A 233 -13.05 2.38 15.65
CA THR A 233 -14.37 2.05 15.06
C THR A 233 -15.53 2.06 16.05
N ALA A 234 -15.26 2.09 17.37
CA ALA A 234 -16.32 2.08 18.38
C ALA A 234 -16.98 3.46 18.59
N HIS A 235 -16.30 4.53 18.18
CA HIS A 235 -16.71 5.90 18.51
C HIS A 235 -17.07 6.77 17.30
N VAL A 236 -16.63 6.41 16.08
CA VAL A 236 -16.95 7.17 14.85
C VAL A 236 -16.99 6.22 13.62
N PRO A 237 -17.91 6.42 12.64
CA PRO A 237 -17.90 5.69 11.36
C PRO A 237 -16.57 5.81 10.61
N LYS A 238 -16.15 4.74 9.92
CA LYS A 238 -14.91 4.69 9.08
C LYS A 238 -14.78 5.87 8.11
N THR A 239 -15.89 6.49 7.69
CA THR A 239 -15.92 7.62 6.77
C THR A 239 -15.33 8.92 7.32
N ASN A 240 -15.21 9.07 8.65
CA ASN A 240 -14.72 10.31 9.28
C ASN A 240 -13.28 10.24 9.78
N TRP A 241 -12.66 9.05 9.78
CA TRP A 241 -11.24 8.92 10.15
C TRP A 241 -10.41 8.76 8.88
N ILE A 242 -10.00 9.90 8.33
CA ILE A 242 -9.13 9.97 7.16
C ILE A 242 -7.69 9.70 7.64
N MET A 243 -7.16 8.52 7.31
CA MET A 243 -5.76 8.18 7.56
C MET A 243 -4.97 8.40 6.27
N THR A 244 -4.01 9.31 6.30
CA THR A 244 -3.09 9.51 5.18
C THR A 244 -1.98 8.46 5.18
N GLU A 245 -1.30 8.32 4.04
CA GLU A 245 -0.11 7.46 3.95
C GLU A 245 0.98 7.89 4.95
N GLN A 246 1.17 9.20 5.13
CA GLN A 246 2.15 9.75 6.05
C GLN A 246 1.81 9.38 7.50
N ASP A 247 0.54 9.48 7.90
CA ASP A 247 0.08 9.04 9.22
C ASP A 247 0.42 7.56 9.42
N ALA A 248 0.10 6.71 8.45
CA ALA A 248 0.40 5.28 8.53
C ALA A 248 1.91 5.03 8.67
N LEU A 249 2.75 5.73 7.91
CA LEU A 249 4.21 5.61 8.03
C LEU A 249 4.71 5.96 9.43
N GLU A 250 4.23 7.05 10.00
CA GLU A 250 4.65 7.49 11.34
C GLU A 250 4.19 6.52 12.42
N ILE A 251 2.92 6.08 12.34
CA ILE A 251 2.34 5.15 13.32
C ILE A 251 3.06 3.80 13.26
N MET A 252 3.33 3.28 12.06
CA MET A 252 4.05 2.02 11.89
C MET A 252 5.53 2.14 12.30
N THR A 253 6.11 3.34 12.20
CA THR A 253 7.45 3.62 12.73
C THR A 253 7.46 3.60 14.27
N ILE A 254 6.41 4.13 14.92
CA ILE A 254 6.23 4.02 16.38
C ILE A 254 6.04 2.55 16.80
N ALA A 255 5.23 1.79 16.06
CA ALA A 255 5.06 0.37 16.31
C ALA A 255 6.39 -0.40 16.17
N SER A 256 7.19 -0.06 15.16
CA SER A 256 8.54 -0.59 14.96
C SER A 256 9.46 -0.31 16.16
N LEU A 257 9.43 0.91 16.70
CA LEU A 257 10.14 1.25 17.93
C LEU A 257 9.67 0.37 19.10
N CYS A 258 8.37 0.13 19.24
CA CYS A 258 7.82 -0.74 20.27
C CYS A 258 8.35 -2.17 20.15
N HIS A 259 8.33 -2.75 18.95
CA HIS A 259 8.92 -4.07 18.70
C HIS A 259 10.40 -4.13 19.08
N ARG A 260 11.20 -3.11 18.71
CA ARG A 260 12.63 -3.04 19.07
C ARG A 260 12.88 -2.96 20.58
N LYS A 261 11.97 -2.34 21.34
CA LYS A 261 12.03 -2.35 22.81
C LYS A 261 11.63 -3.72 23.37
N LEU A 262 10.64 -4.37 22.77
CA LEU A 262 10.24 -5.74 23.12
C LEU A 262 11.29 -6.80 22.75
N ASP A 263 12.16 -6.55 21.76
CA ASP A 263 13.32 -7.42 21.48
C ASP A 263 14.28 -7.51 22.68
N LYS A 264 14.37 -6.43 23.45
CA LYS A 264 15.21 -6.32 24.65
C LYS A 264 14.46 -6.71 25.92
N ALA A 265 13.19 -7.09 25.81
CA ALA A 265 12.40 -7.42 26.97
C ALA A 265 12.78 -8.81 27.53
N HIS A 266 12.94 -8.90 28.84
CA HIS A 266 13.21 -10.13 29.55
C HIS A 266 12.10 -10.41 30.55
N LYS A 267 11.64 -11.66 30.57
CA LYS A 267 10.66 -12.13 31.54
C LYS A 267 11.35 -12.43 32.86
N ILE A 268 10.85 -11.85 33.95
CA ILE A 268 11.40 -12.00 35.30
C ILE A 268 10.45 -12.74 36.26
N ARG A 269 9.20 -12.96 35.84
CA ARG A 269 8.18 -13.74 36.54
C ARG A 269 7.37 -14.53 35.54
#